data_AF-A0AAD9XTG0-F1
#
_entry.id   AF-A0AAD9XTG0-F1
#
_cell.length_a   1.000
_cell.length_b   1.000
_cell.length_c   1.000
_cell.angle_alpha   90.00
_cell.angle_beta   90.00
_cell.angle_gamma   90.00
#
_symmetry.space_group_name_H-M   'P 1'
#
loop_
_entity.id
_entity.type
_entity.pdbx_description
1 polymer ?
#
loop_
_entity_poly.entity_id
_entity_poly.type
_entity_poly.pdbx_seq_one_letter_code
_entity_poly.pdbx_strand_id
1 'polypeptide(L)'
;MNFKRVSDRENALLEADFSLDEVTYAVSNYDGNKAPGPDGFNLNFIKAHWAVIQDDFMRFINEFDRDGSIVKDLNRAFIILIPKMGNPENIKDFRPIYLIGSLYKVLAKVLADRIRKLGDSGRNHVQMEE
;
A
#
# COMPACT_ATOMS: atom_id res chain seq x y z
N MET A 1 25.23 18.00 1.01
CA MET A 1 24.59 16.85 1.67
C MET A 1 24.87 15.62 0.82
N ASN A 2 25.46 14.56 1.37
CA ASN A 2 25.68 13.29 0.67
C ASN A 2 24.55 12.33 1.09
N PHE A 3 23.56 12.13 0.23
CA PHE A 3 22.47 11.19 0.51
C PHE A 3 22.90 9.78 0.13
N LYS A 4 22.60 8.82 1.00
CA LYS A 4 22.78 7.40 0.69
C LYS A 4 21.93 7.06 -0.54
N ARG A 5 22.55 6.58 -1.61
CA ARG A 5 21.89 6.21 -2.86
C ARG A 5 21.58 4.72 -2.84
N VAL A 6 20.44 4.35 -3.43
CA VAL A 6 20.14 2.97 -3.77
C VAL A 6 21.15 2.47 -4.81
N SER A 7 21.67 1.27 -4.61
CA SER A 7 22.57 0.59 -5.54
C SER A 7 21.81 0.06 -6.76
N ASP A 8 22.53 -0.24 -7.84
CA ASP A 8 21.93 -0.76 -9.08
C ASP A 8 21.16 -2.07 -8.83
N ARG A 9 21.66 -2.91 -7.90
CA ARG A 9 20.97 -4.13 -7.48
C ARG A 9 19.64 -3.82 -6.77
N GLU A 10 19.62 -2.81 -5.90
CA GLU A 10 18.41 -2.41 -5.18
C GLU A 10 17.39 -1.77 -6.14
N ASN A 11 17.84 -0.98 -7.11
CA ASN A 11 16.99 -0.45 -8.19
C ASN A 11 16.37 -1.58 -9.00
N ALA A 12 17.17 -2.55 -9.44
CA ALA A 12 16.67 -3.71 -10.19
C ALA A 12 15.61 -4.51 -9.41
N LEU A 13 15.71 -4.56 -8.07
CA LEU A 13 14.69 -5.20 -7.23
C LEU A 13 13.41 -4.36 -7.08
N LEU A 14 13.53 -3.03 -7.04
CA LEU A 14 12.39 -2.12 -6.95
C LEU A 14 11.60 -2.08 -8.26
N GLU A 15 12.29 -2.15 -9.39
CA GLU A 15 11.76 -2.05 -10.76
C GLU A 15 11.41 -3.41 -11.38
N ALA A 16 11.58 -4.51 -10.66
CA ALA A 16 11.21 -5.82 -11.16
C ALA A 16 9.69 -5.94 -11.37
N ASP A 17 9.27 -6.72 -12.36
CA ASP A 17 7.85 -7.00 -12.59
C ASP A 17 7.16 -7.53 -11.33
N PHE A 18 5.90 -7.14 -11.13
CA PHE A 18 5.09 -7.66 -10.02
C PHE A 18 4.70 -9.11 -10.27
N SER A 19 4.97 -9.98 -9.30
CA SER A 19 4.56 -11.39 -9.38
C SER A 19 3.27 -11.65 -8.61
N LEU A 20 2.50 -12.64 -9.05
CA LEU A 20 1.30 -13.07 -8.33
C LEU A 20 1.62 -13.49 -6.90
N ASP A 21 2.75 -14.16 -6.68
CA ASP A 21 3.19 -14.58 -5.34
C ASP A 21 3.47 -13.38 -4.43
N GLU A 22 4.12 -12.34 -4.95
CA GLU A 22 4.39 -11.11 -4.20
C GLU A 22 3.10 -10.42 -3.77
N VAL A 23 2.15 -10.27 -4.70
CA VAL A 23 0.86 -9.63 -4.44
C VAL A 23 0.01 -10.50 -3.50
N THR A 24 -0.02 -11.81 -3.70
CA THR A 24 -0.72 -12.76 -2.83
C THR A 24 -0.17 -12.73 -1.42
N TYR A 25 1.15 -12.66 -1.26
CA TYR A 25 1.79 -12.50 0.04
C TYR A 25 1.38 -11.19 0.71
N ALA A 26 1.36 -10.09 -0.04
CA ALA A 26 0.95 -8.78 0.48
C ALA A 26 -0.52 -8.79 0.94
N VAL A 27 -1.43 -9.37 0.15
CA VAL A 27 -2.85 -9.52 0.48
C VAL A 27 -3.02 -10.37 1.73
N SER A 28 -2.41 -11.55 1.77
CA SER A 28 -2.54 -12.51 2.88
C SER A 28 -2.07 -11.93 4.21
N ASN A 29 -0.97 -11.17 4.19
CA ASN A 29 -0.36 -10.56 5.38
C ASN A 29 -0.87 -9.14 5.69
N TYR A 30 -1.87 -8.64 4.96
CA TYR A 30 -2.47 -7.35 5.26
C TYR A 30 -3.46 -7.46 6.42
N ASP A 31 -3.40 -6.58 7.42
CA ASP A 31 -4.50 -6.42 8.38
C ASP A 31 -5.86 -6.16 7.67
N GLY A 32 -6.78 -7.11 7.84
CA GLY A 32 -8.08 -7.14 7.19
C GLY A 32 -9.15 -6.29 7.86
N ASN A 33 -8.91 -5.84 9.10
CA ASN A 33 -9.90 -5.16 9.94
C ASN A 33 -10.01 -3.66 9.67
N LYS A 34 -9.34 -3.17 8.62
CA LYS A 34 -9.42 -1.76 8.20
C LYS A 34 -10.78 -1.47 7.55
N ALA A 35 -11.27 -0.25 7.76
CA ALA A 35 -12.53 0.21 7.17
C ALA A 35 -12.51 0.15 5.63
N PRO A 36 -13.66 -0.19 5.00
CA PRO A 36 -13.79 -0.26 3.55
C PRO A 36 -13.67 1.14 2.91
N GLY A 37 -13.39 1.17 1.61
CA GLY A 37 -13.45 2.41 0.83
C GLY A 37 -14.88 2.70 0.34
N PRO A 38 -15.04 3.58 -0.65
CA PRO A 38 -16.33 3.86 -1.29
C PRO A 38 -16.95 2.65 -2.00
N ASP A 39 -16.14 1.63 -2.27
CA ASP A 39 -16.55 0.35 -2.84
C ASP A 39 -17.28 -0.56 -1.84
N GLY A 40 -17.23 -0.26 -0.53
CA GLY A 40 -17.86 -1.07 0.52
C GLY A 40 -17.10 -2.37 0.85
N PHE A 41 -15.97 -2.66 0.20
CA PHE A 41 -15.22 -3.89 0.40
C PHE A 41 -13.96 -3.66 1.24
N ASN A 42 -13.85 -4.38 2.35
CA ASN A 42 -12.63 -4.40 3.16
C ASN A 42 -11.67 -5.50 2.69
N LEU A 43 -10.47 -5.54 3.28
CA LEU A 43 -9.45 -6.52 2.92
C LEU A 43 -9.80 -7.96 3.33
N ASN A 44 -10.66 -8.17 4.32
CA ASN A 44 -11.16 -9.52 4.64
C ASN A 44 -12.00 -10.08 3.49
N PHE A 45 -12.83 -9.25 2.84
CA PHE A 45 -13.55 -9.67 1.64
C PHE A 45 -12.58 -10.04 0.51
N ILE A 46 -11.55 -9.22 0.27
CA ILE A 46 -10.53 -9.47 -0.75
C ILE A 46 -9.80 -10.80 -0.47
N LYS A 47 -9.39 -11.04 0.78
CA LYS A 47 -8.75 -12.30 1.18
C LYS A 47 -9.64 -13.51 0.97
N ALA A 48 -10.91 -13.42 1.39
CA ALA A 48 -11.87 -14.52 1.28
C ALA A 48 -12.17 -14.90 -0.18
N HIS A 49 -12.08 -13.94 -1.10
CA HIS A 49 -12.39 -14.14 -2.53
C HIS A 49 -11.17 -14.03 -3.43
N TRP A 50 -9.95 -14.15 -2.88
CA TRP A 50 -8.70 -13.91 -3.61
C TRP A 50 -8.60 -14.73 -4.89
N ALA A 51 -8.96 -16.01 -4.83
CA ALA A 51 -8.94 -16.91 -5.99
C ALA A 51 -9.82 -16.44 -7.17
N VAL A 52 -10.85 -15.63 -6.89
CA VAL A 52 -11.77 -15.09 -7.91
C VAL A 52 -11.25 -13.76 -8.47
N ILE A 53 -10.63 -12.92 -7.64
CA ILE A 53 -10.30 -11.53 -7.98
C ILE A 53 -8.81 -11.27 -8.25
N GLN A 54 -7.94 -12.25 -8.00
CA GLN A 54 -6.48 -12.09 -8.14
C GLN A 54 -6.06 -11.59 -9.53
N ASP A 55 -6.74 -12.06 -10.58
CA ASP A 55 -6.42 -11.66 -11.96
C ASP A 55 -6.77 -10.20 -12.23
N ASP A 56 -7.84 -9.67 -11.63
CA ASP A 56 -8.19 -8.24 -11.70
C ASP A 56 -7.14 -7.38 -10.99
N PHE A 57 -6.67 -7.83 -9.82
CA PHE A 57 -5.60 -7.16 -9.08
C PHE A 57 -4.29 -7.15 -9.89
N MET A 58 -3.91 -8.28 -10.48
CA MET A 58 -2.71 -8.36 -11.32
C MET A 58 -2.82 -7.49 -12.56
N ARG A 59 -3.97 -7.47 -13.24
CA ARG A 59 -4.22 -6.56 -14.37
C ARG A 59 -4.01 -5.11 -13.95
N PHE A 60 -4.65 -4.69 -12.86
CA PHE A 60 -4.52 -3.33 -12.34
C PHE A 60 -3.07 -2.95 -11.99
N ILE A 61 -2.34 -3.82 -11.29
CA ILE A 61 -0.95 -3.54 -10.87
C ILE A 61 -0.03 -3.43 -12.08
N ASN A 62 -0.22 -4.30 -13.08
CA ASN A 62 0.58 -4.27 -14.31
C ASN A 62 0.25 -3.05 -15.19
N GLU A 63 -1.01 -2.61 -15.22
CA GLU A 63 -1.40 -1.35 -15.88
C GLU A 63 -0.75 -0.15 -15.19
N PHE A 64 -0.76 -0.12 -13.86
CA PHE A 64 -0.07 0.92 -13.08
C PHE A 64 1.42 0.97 -13.40
N ASP A 65 2.09 -0.18 -13.45
CA ASP A 65 3.52 -0.29 -13.72
C ASP A 65 3.87 0.23 -15.13
N ARG A 66 3.08 -0.17 -16.13
CA ARG A 66 3.28 0.26 -17.52
C ARG A 66 2.97 1.73 -17.77
N ASP A 67 1.86 2.22 -17.21
CA ASP A 67 1.30 3.53 -17.57
C ASP A 67 1.69 4.63 -16.56
N GLY A 68 2.28 4.25 -15.42
CA GLY A 68 2.67 5.16 -14.34
C GLY A 68 1.49 5.91 -13.71
N SER A 69 0.27 5.42 -13.89
CA SER A 69 -0.95 6.10 -13.47
C SER A 69 -1.99 5.15 -12.91
N ILE A 70 -2.86 5.68 -12.05
CA ILE A 70 -3.98 4.95 -11.43
C ILE A 70 -5.27 5.54 -12.00
N VAL A 71 -6.22 4.67 -12.35
CA VAL A 71 -7.56 5.06 -12.82
C VAL A 71 -8.17 6.07 -11.84
N LYS A 72 -8.64 7.22 -12.34
CA LYS A 72 -9.09 8.35 -11.49
C LYS A 72 -10.16 7.96 -10.47
N ASP A 73 -11.05 7.04 -10.82
CA ASP A 73 -12.13 6.60 -9.93
C ASP A 73 -11.63 5.73 -8.77
N LEU A 74 -10.45 5.10 -8.88
CA LEU A 74 -9.81 4.40 -7.77
C LEU A 74 -9.25 5.35 -6.70
N ASN A 75 -8.99 6.61 -7.07
CA ASN A 75 -8.53 7.64 -6.14
C ASN A 75 -9.69 8.31 -5.37
N ARG A 76 -10.93 7.82 -5.54
CA ARG A 76 -12.06 8.27 -4.73
C ARG A 76 -11.90 7.78 -3.30
N ALA A 77 -12.15 8.67 -2.34
CA ALA A 77 -12.10 8.38 -0.92
C ALA A 77 -13.33 8.94 -0.22
N PHE A 78 -13.86 8.24 0.78
CA PHE A 78 -14.75 8.88 1.75
C PHE A 78 -13.91 9.63 2.79
N ILE A 79 -14.27 10.88 3.06
CA ILE A 79 -13.66 11.66 4.14
C ILE A 79 -14.58 11.56 5.35
N ILE A 80 -14.06 10.96 6.42
CA ILE A 80 -14.74 10.92 7.72
C ILE A 80 -14.01 11.87 8.67
N LEU A 81 -14.77 12.74 9.34
CA LEU A 81 -14.24 13.67 10.33
C LEU A 81 -14.37 13.08 11.74
N ILE A 82 -13.24 12.72 12.36
CA ILE A 82 -13.22 12.27 13.76
C ILE A 82 -12.97 13.47 14.69
N PRO A 83 -13.87 13.77 15.64
CA PRO A 83 -13.64 14.80 16.65
C PRO A 83 -12.34 14.55 17.43
N LYS A 84 -11.53 15.59 17.63
CA LYS A 84 -10.35 15.54 18.52
C LYS A 84 -10.73 15.73 20.00
N MET A 85 -11.88 16.35 20.25
CA MET A 85 -12.35 16.79 21.55
C MET A 85 -13.88 16.74 21.63
N GLY A 86 -14.41 16.84 22.85
CA GLY A 86 -15.86 16.97 23.06
C GLY A 86 -16.37 18.31 22.52
N ASN A 87 -17.56 18.31 21.93
CA ASN A 87 -18.23 19.46 21.33
C ASN A 87 -17.34 20.25 20.35
N PRO A 88 -16.90 19.66 19.23
CA PRO A 88 -16.12 20.37 18.24
C PRO A 88 -16.97 21.45 17.55
N GLU A 89 -16.42 22.67 17.43
CA GLU A 89 -17.12 23.81 16.82
C GLU A 89 -16.48 24.24 15.48
N ASN A 90 -15.21 23.92 15.27
CA ASN A 90 -14.46 24.33 14.07
C ASN A 90 -13.90 23.12 13.31
N ILE A 91 -13.67 23.26 12.01
CA ILE A 91 -13.11 22.19 11.16
C ILE A 91 -11.72 21.69 11.65
N LYS A 92 -10.92 22.60 12.25
CA LYS A 92 -9.61 22.28 12.84
C LYS A 92 -9.71 21.33 14.04
N ASP A 93 -10.88 21.22 14.64
CA ASP A 93 -11.16 20.36 15.80
C ASP A 93 -11.42 18.91 15.37
N PHE A 94 -11.41 18.62 14.06
CA PHE A 94 -11.55 17.28 13.51
C PHE A 94 -10.23 16.77 12.93
N ARG A 95 -10.08 15.44 12.91
CA ARG A 95 -9.07 14.72 12.14
C ARG A 95 -9.76 14.10 10.92
N PRO A 96 -9.42 14.51 9.69
CA PRO A 96 -9.93 13.81 8.51
C PRO A 96 -9.28 12.43 8.41
N ILE A 97 -10.10 11.42 8.15
CA ILE A 97 -9.69 10.08 7.76
C ILE A 97 -10.18 9.83 6.35
N TYR A 98 -9.24 9.48 5.47
CA TYR A 98 -9.52 9.09 4.10
C TYR A 98 -9.71 7.59 4.02
N LEU A 99 -10.93 7.17 3.69
CA LEU A 99 -11.25 5.78 3.40
C LEU A 99 -11.09 5.54 1.91
N ILE A 100 -9.99 4.91 1.54
CA ILE A 100 -9.64 4.57 0.15
C ILE A 100 -9.96 3.11 -0.18
N GLY A 101 -10.16 2.80 -1.46
CA GLY A 101 -10.47 1.45 -1.94
C GLY A 101 -9.36 0.43 -1.65
N SER A 102 -9.73 -0.85 -1.55
CA SER A 102 -8.80 -1.91 -1.16
C SER A 102 -7.71 -2.18 -2.22
N LEU A 103 -8.01 -1.95 -3.50
CA LEU A 103 -7.07 -2.13 -4.60
C LEU A 103 -5.84 -1.20 -4.48
N TYR A 104 -6.08 0.09 -4.18
CA TYR A 104 -5.00 1.04 -3.88
C TYR A 104 -4.21 0.65 -2.63
N LYS A 105 -4.89 0.21 -1.57
CA LYS A 105 -4.23 -0.22 -0.32
C LYS A 105 -3.26 -1.36 -0.59
N VAL A 106 -3.66 -2.35 -1.40
CA VAL A 106 -2.80 -3.49 -1.76
C VAL A 106 -1.58 -3.02 -2.56
N LEU A 107 -1.76 -2.20 -3.59
CA LEU A 107 -0.64 -1.65 -4.37
C LEU A 107 0.37 -0.92 -3.46
N ALA A 108 -0.12 -0.04 -2.59
CA ALA A 108 0.73 0.69 -1.64
C ALA A 108 1.49 -0.26 -0.70
N LYS A 109 0.88 -1.37 -0.27
CA LYS A 109 1.51 -2.38 0.58
C LYS A 109 2.60 -3.17 -0.15
N VAL A 110 2.35 -3.57 -1.40
CA VAL A 110 3.35 -4.26 -2.23
C VAL A 110 4.58 -3.37 -2.41
N LEU A 111 4.38 -2.10 -2.77
CA LEU A 111 5.47 -1.13 -2.91
C LEU A 111 6.22 -0.90 -1.59
N ALA A 112 5.49 -0.75 -0.48
CA ALA A 112 6.11 -0.61 0.85
C ALA A 112 6.92 -1.85 1.25
N ASP A 113 6.46 -3.06 0.92
CA ASP A 113 7.19 -4.29 1.16
C ASP A 113 8.49 -4.36 0.35
N ARG A 114 8.49 -3.90 -0.90
CA ARG A 114 9.72 -3.78 -1.72
C ARG A 114 10.72 -2.83 -1.09
N ILE A 115 10.28 -1.65 -0.68
CA ILE A 115 11.15 -0.64 -0.04
C ILE A 115 11.72 -1.17 1.29
N ARG A 116 10.91 -1.87 2.09
CA ARG A 116 11.35 -2.42 3.38
C ARG A 116 12.51 -3.43 3.23
N LYS A 117 12.50 -4.26 2.18
CA LYS A 117 13.59 -5.21 1.90
C LYS A 117 14.96 -4.51 1.74
N LEU A 118 14.96 -3.26 1.30
CA LEU A 118 16.19 -2.45 1.20
C LEU A 118 16.66 -1.97 2.58
N GLY A 119 15.74 -1.51 3.42
CA GLY A 119 16.03 -1.06 4.79
C GLY A 119 16.57 -2.16 5.70
N ASP A 120 16.14 -3.41 5.49
CA ASP A 120 16.68 -4.59 6.18
C ASP A 120 18.10 -4.95 5.67
N SER A 121 18.39 -4.75 4.38
CA SER A 121 19.74 -4.93 3.83
C SER A 121 20.72 -3.89 4.36
N GLY A 122 20.25 -2.67 4.66
CA GLY A 122 21.06 -1.59 5.25
C GLY A 122 21.41 -1.76 6.73
N ARG A 123 20.74 -2.65 7.47
CA ARG A 123 21.06 -2.98 8.88
C ARG A 123 22.16 -4.03 9.03
N ASN A 124 22.40 -4.85 8.01
CA ASN A 124 23.44 -5.88 8.03
C ASN A 124 24.87 -5.36 7.84
N HIS A 125 25.07 -4.05 7.65
CA HIS A 125 26.39 -3.43 7.50
C HIS A 125 26.86 -2.65 8.73
N VAL A 126 26.06 -2.60 9.81
CA VAL A 126 26.37 -1.84 11.04
C VAL A 126 26.59 -2.77 12.25
N GLN A 127 26.63 -4.09 12.04
CA GLN A 127 26.96 -5.07 13.08
C GLN A 127 28.13 -5.96 12.64
N MET A 128 29.29 -5.33 12.39
CA MET A 128 30.60 -5.97 12.44
C MET A 128 31.62 -4.94 12.93
N GLU A 129 31.36 -4.35 14.10
CA GLU A 129 32.37 -3.66 14.92
C GLU A 129 31.75 -3.47 16.31
N GLU A 130 31.81 -4.56 17.09
CA GLU A 130 32.08 -4.61 18.54
C GLU A 130 32.25 -6.08 18.96
#